data_AF-A0A7X3XFG0-F1
#
_entry.id   AF-A0A7X3XFG0-F1
#
_cell.length_a   1.000
_cell.length_b   1.000
_cell.length_c   1.000
_cell.angle_alpha   90.00
_cell.angle_beta   90.00
_cell.angle_gamma   90.00
#
_symmetry.space_group_name_H-M   'P 1'
#
loop_
_entity.id
_entity.type
_entity.pdbx_description
1 polymer ?
#
loop_
_entity_poly.entity_id
_entity_poly.type
_entity_poly.pdbx_seq_one_letter_code
_entity_poly.pdbx_strand_id
1 'polypeptide(L)'
;MGKGPMLWLGCAGVLAGLVLGGLEQFFWSLPVGVALLLLTSRLADGQGWGVRCLPCLLVVAFAGYGQWRAELAMAGSAFTPADEQQAVAVVAQVRSQLVQAYTEALSSPSGPLLAALVMGQKMAQVPDVIREDFRRAGLSHALAASGFHLSVLLSSVLLMAGQRRVLRLWLGAVVILGFIALAGPQPSVVRAALMAGLGLLLLSLKTRQRPVGVLLVAVVAMLLIAPVWVQSLGFQFSVVATMGLVVSAGPMGEGLGRWLPQRLAMAMAVPLAATCWTIPLQLLHFGRLPLYGIPVNLLLTPVLAPLTLAAMVMAPVLLLPPVLTGWLLAVVRPVVVLVVRCFLFLVHGAASLPLAEVPLGRPVPLAAVLLVTACLWWLVPRPAGVASRPWRRPWLAPTLLLLALLLQLQMRFADEIRQLGWSQRRSAPAERSRTPVPFLVARHGGRAALISATARLPFCRRARRELHRLGLDGFDWILVTYRMSEEQRRCWQPLSQQLVRGHDGRLVPGVRLESPGLVLVPLSYEAHAYGVVAGGHRARVLIGPAAQQWAGGDGAAMLEAWPPLPPVR
;
A
#
# COMPACT_ATOMS: atom_id res chain seq x y z
N MET A 1 -26.64 30.69 -2.58
CA MET A 1 -26.14 29.57 -3.42
C MET A 1 -25.03 28.82 -2.68
N GLY A 2 -25.14 27.48 -2.60
CA GLY A 2 -24.63 26.66 -1.49
C GLY A 2 -23.11 26.51 -1.32
N LYS A 3 -22.69 26.43 -0.05
CA LYS A 3 -21.33 26.15 0.49
C LYS A 3 -20.83 24.70 0.26
N GLY A 4 -21.65 23.83 -0.33
CA GLY A 4 -21.35 22.39 -0.50
C GLY A 4 -20.40 21.95 -1.62
N PRO A 5 -20.32 22.60 -2.79
CA PRO A 5 -19.49 22.12 -3.89
C PRO A 5 -18.00 22.46 -3.73
N MET A 6 -17.63 23.47 -2.93
CA MET A 6 -16.23 23.90 -2.76
C MET A 6 -15.41 23.01 -1.80
N LEU A 7 -16.01 22.52 -0.71
CA LEU A 7 -15.38 21.53 0.18
C LEU A 7 -15.13 20.20 -0.54
N TRP A 8 -15.99 19.90 -1.51
CA TRP A 8 -15.94 18.76 -2.40
C TRP A 8 -14.73 18.82 -3.35
N LEU A 9 -14.46 20.00 -3.92
CA LEU A 9 -13.29 20.26 -4.77
C LEU A 9 -11.96 20.22 -3.99
N GLY A 10 -11.91 20.74 -2.76
CA GLY A 10 -10.71 20.71 -1.92
C GLY A 10 -10.32 19.30 -1.47
N CYS A 11 -11.27 18.49 -1.02
CA CYS A 11 -11.02 17.07 -0.69
C CYS A 11 -10.64 16.27 -1.94
N ALA A 12 -11.26 16.55 -3.09
CA ALA A 12 -10.92 15.94 -4.37
C ALA A 12 -9.51 16.30 -4.83
N GLY A 13 -9.06 17.55 -4.65
CA GLY A 13 -7.71 17.98 -5.01
C GLY A 13 -6.62 17.32 -4.17
N VAL A 14 -6.82 17.22 -2.84
CA VAL A 14 -5.86 16.56 -1.94
C VAL A 14 -5.79 15.04 -2.20
N LEU A 15 -6.94 14.40 -2.42
CA LEU A 15 -6.97 12.98 -2.79
C LEU A 15 -6.38 12.74 -4.18
N ALA A 16 -6.70 13.56 -5.18
CA ALA A 16 -6.13 13.45 -6.53
C ALA A 16 -4.60 13.64 -6.53
N GLY A 17 -4.08 14.60 -5.75
CA GLY A 17 -2.64 14.82 -5.59
C GLY A 17 -1.91 13.66 -4.90
N LEU A 18 -2.53 13.02 -3.90
CA LEU A 18 -2.00 11.82 -3.24
C LEU A 18 -2.08 10.56 -4.13
N VAL A 19 -3.09 10.48 -4.99
CA VAL A 19 -3.43 9.33 -5.87
C VAL A 19 -2.57 9.32 -7.14
N LEU A 20 -2.30 10.46 -7.77
CA LEU A 20 -1.68 10.51 -9.09
C LEU A 20 -0.15 10.42 -9.09
N GLY A 21 0.52 10.32 -7.93
CA GLY A 21 1.96 10.05 -7.84
C GLY A 21 2.88 11.11 -8.46
N GLY A 22 2.33 12.25 -8.90
CA GLY A 22 3.03 13.34 -9.57
C GLY A 22 3.34 14.52 -8.67
N LEU A 23 3.54 14.31 -7.36
CA LEU A 23 3.75 15.40 -6.40
C LEU A 23 4.95 16.29 -6.77
N GLU A 24 5.98 15.78 -7.44
CA GLU A 24 7.12 16.59 -7.87
C GLU A 24 6.84 17.54 -9.04
N GLN A 25 5.85 17.28 -9.90
CA GLN A 25 5.50 18.20 -11.00
C GLN A 25 4.26 19.02 -10.66
N PHE A 26 3.29 18.42 -9.96
CA PHE A 26 2.02 19.06 -9.57
C PHE A 26 2.19 20.17 -8.52
N PHE A 27 3.19 20.08 -7.63
CA PHE A 27 3.49 21.17 -6.68
C PHE A 27 4.25 22.35 -7.33
N TRP A 28 4.94 22.11 -8.45
CA TRP A 28 5.73 23.15 -9.14
C TRP A 28 4.95 23.87 -10.25
N SER A 29 3.92 23.26 -10.84
CA SER A 29 3.12 23.86 -11.92
C SER A 29 1.74 24.38 -11.44
N LEU A 30 1.72 25.46 -10.66
CA LEU A 30 0.58 26.38 -10.38
C LEU A 30 -0.72 25.81 -9.72
N PRO A 31 -1.51 26.64 -9.01
CA PRO A 31 -1.25 27.35 -7.77
C PRO A 31 -2.18 26.78 -6.68
N VAL A 32 -1.70 25.82 -5.90
CA VAL A 32 -2.39 25.31 -4.70
C VAL A 32 -2.64 26.45 -3.69
N GLY A 33 -1.83 27.51 -3.73
CA GLY A 33 -2.02 28.76 -2.97
C GLY A 33 -3.31 29.51 -3.32
N VAL A 34 -3.72 29.56 -4.59
CA VAL A 34 -4.95 30.29 -5.01
C VAL A 34 -6.20 29.45 -4.70
N ALA A 35 -6.13 28.13 -4.84
CA ALA A 35 -7.23 27.24 -4.44
C ALA A 35 -7.46 27.24 -2.91
N LEU A 36 -6.39 27.31 -2.11
CA LEU A 36 -6.48 27.49 -0.65
C LEU A 36 -6.93 28.91 -0.26
N LEU A 37 -6.46 29.95 -0.94
CA LEU A 37 -6.92 31.35 -0.73
C LEU A 37 -8.41 31.53 -1.05
N LEU A 38 -8.92 30.87 -2.08
CA LEU A 38 -10.35 30.87 -2.44
C LEU A 38 -11.20 29.99 -1.51
N LEU A 39 -10.62 28.94 -0.92
CA LEU A 39 -11.26 28.15 0.15
C LEU A 39 -11.28 28.91 1.50
N THR A 40 -10.33 29.81 1.75
CA THR A 40 -10.28 30.62 2.97
C THR A 40 -11.23 31.82 2.98
N SER A 41 -11.52 32.44 1.84
CA SER A 41 -12.34 33.66 1.81
C SER A 41 -13.84 33.42 1.99
N ARG A 42 -14.35 32.20 1.76
CA ARG A 42 -15.80 31.88 1.83
C ARG A 42 -16.25 31.05 3.03
N LEU A 43 -15.36 30.78 3.97
CA LEU A 43 -15.67 30.20 5.29
C LEU A 43 -15.83 31.28 6.39
N ALA A 44 -16.00 32.55 5.98
CA ALA A 44 -15.99 33.72 6.85
C ALA A 44 -17.24 33.90 7.74
N ASP A 45 -18.37 33.24 7.46
CA ASP A 45 -19.60 33.50 8.24
C ASP A 45 -19.98 32.36 9.19
N GLY A 46 -19.83 32.63 10.50
CA GLY A 46 -20.59 31.97 11.57
C GLY A 46 -19.80 31.38 12.76
N GLN A 47 -19.26 32.25 13.61
CA GLN A 47 -18.91 32.09 15.05
C GLN A 47 -17.88 31.01 15.51
N GLY A 48 -16.78 31.50 16.12
CA GLY A 48 -15.85 30.73 16.97
C GLY A 48 -14.37 31.01 16.68
N TRP A 49 -13.79 32.03 17.32
CA TRP A 49 -12.49 32.66 17.01
C TRP A 49 -11.20 31.86 17.33
N GLY A 50 -11.25 30.53 17.46
CA GLY A 50 -10.09 29.72 17.88
C GLY A 50 -9.32 28.95 16.78
N VAL A 51 -9.80 28.90 15.53
CA VAL A 51 -9.24 28.06 14.44
C VAL A 51 -8.79 28.89 13.23
N ARG A 52 -8.90 30.22 13.29
CA ARG A 52 -8.82 31.09 12.11
C ARG A 52 -7.41 31.56 11.71
N CYS A 53 -6.38 31.36 12.53
CA CYS A 53 -5.00 31.70 12.16
C CYS A 53 -4.20 30.54 11.56
N LEU A 54 -4.74 29.31 11.59
CA LEU A 54 -4.03 28.11 11.09
C LEU A 54 -3.66 28.19 9.59
N PRO A 55 -4.48 28.74 8.68
CA PRO A 55 -4.11 28.85 7.27
C PRO A 55 -2.99 29.87 7.00
N CYS A 56 -3.00 31.01 7.70
CA CYS A 56 -1.91 31.99 7.60
C CYS A 56 -0.62 31.47 8.25
N LEU A 57 -0.73 30.76 9.38
CA LEU A 57 0.39 30.05 10.01
C LEU A 57 0.94 28.92 9.12
N LEU A 58 0.09 28.23 8.34
CA LEU A 58 0.49 27.16 7.43
C LEU A 58 1.21 27.68 6.18
N VAL A 59 0.79 28.82 5.63
CA VAL A 59 1.47 29.47 4.49
C VAL A 59 2.78 30.10 4.92
N VAL A 60 2.83 30.74 6.11
CA VAL A 60 4.09 31.24 6.70
C VAL A 60 5.01 30.08 7.10
N ALA A 61 4.48 28.96 7.60
CA ALA A 61 5.27 27.77 7.90
C ALA A 61 5.84 27.11 6.64
N PHE A 62 5.09 27.05 5.53
CA PHE A 62 5.61 26.47 4.27
C PHE A 62 6.63 27.38 3.56
N ALA A 63 6.39 28.70 3.56
CA ALA A 63 7.34 29.67 3.02
C ALA A 63 8.62 29.77 3.89
N GLY A 64 8.46 29.73 5.21
CA GLY A 64 9.58 29.66 6.15
C GLY A 64 10.32 28.33 6.12
N TYR A 65 9.68 27.21 5.77
CA TYR A 65 10.29 25.87 5.77
C TYR A 65 11.36 25.67 4.68
N GLY A 66 11.20 26.31 3.51
CA GLY A 66 12.23 26.28 2.46
C GLY A 66 13.51 26.99 2.89
N GLN A 67 13.35 28.10 3.64
CA GLN A 67 14.43 28.90 4.19
C GLN A 67 15.05 28.22 5.44
N TRP A 68 14.21 27.67 6.33
CA TRP A 68 14.59 26.96 7.55
C TRP A 68 15.31 25.61 7.28
N ARG A 69 14.97 24.88 6.22
CA ARG A 69 15.74 23.68 5.82
C ARG A 69 17.10 24.02 5.22
N ALA A 70 17.21 25.13 4.49
CA ALA A 70 18.51 25.61 4.02
C ALA A 70 19.38 26.04 5.22
N GLU A 71 18.78 26.70 6.21
CA GLU A 71 19.45 27.07 7.46
C GLU A 71 19.80 25.87 8.34
N LEU A 72 18.96 24.84 8.45
CA LEU A 72 19.27 23.60 9.19
C LEU A 72 20.31 22.72 8.49
N ALA A 73 20.31 22.67 7.15
CA ALA A 73 21.36 22.00 6.40
C ALA A 73 22.71 22.71 6.57
N MET A 74 22.70 24.03 6.78
CA MET A 74 23.87 24.85 7.10
C MET A 74 24.24 24.80 8.61
N ALA A 75 23.27 24.60 9.50
CA ALA A 75 23.47 24.54 10.96
C ALA A 75 23.73 23.12 11.50
N GLY A 76 23.52 22.08 10.69
CA GLY A 76 23.73 20.66 11.03
C GLY A 76 25.20 20.24 11.24
N SER A 77 26.15 21.16 11.15
CA SER A 77 27.56 20.96 11.51
C SER A 77 27.83 21.06 13.02
N ALA A 78 26.80 21.34 13.84
CA ALA A 78 26.95 21.59 15.28
C ALA A 78 26.04 20.73 16.20
N PHE A 79 25.74 19.49 15.82
CA PHE A 79 25.07 18.51 16.70
C PHE A 79 25.97 17.28 16.88
N THR A 80 26.28 16.90 18.12
CA THR A 80 27.13 15.74 18.42
C THR A 80 26.43 14.42 18.04
N PRO A 81 26.92 13.64 17.06
CA PRO A 81 26.22 12.46 16.52
C PRO A 81 26.28 11.20 17.40
N ALA A 82 27.05 11.19 18.50
CA ALA A 82 27.41 9.96 19.21
C ALA A 82 26.30 9.43 20.13
N ASP A 83 25.66 10.30 20.93
CA ASP A 83 24.68 9.88 21.93
C ASP A 83 23.31 9.53 21.31
N GLU A 84 22.92 10.23 20.23
CA GLU A 84 21.72 9.91 19.46
C GLU A 84 21.87 8.57 18.72
N GLN A 85 23.06 8.30 18.16
CA GLN A 85 23.35 7.01 17.54
C GLN A 85 23.33 5.86 18.56
N GLN A 86 23.86 6.08 19.78
CA GLN A 86 23.80 5.10 20.85
C GLN A 86 22.37 4.83 21.33
N ALA A 87 21.55 5.86 21.56
CA ALA A 87 20.16 5.67 21.97
C ALA A 87 19.33 4.94 20.90
N VAL A 88 19.54 5.28 19.62
CA VAL A 88 18.91 4.57 18.49
C VAL A 88 19.40 3.12 18.39
N ALA A 89 20.69 2.87 18.65
CA ALA A 89 21.26 1.53 18.64
C ALA A 89 20.71 0.65 19.77
N VAL A 90 20.58 1.16 20.99
CA VAL A 90 20.01 0.44 22.14
C VAL A 90 18.56 0.03 21.85
N VAL A 91 17.73 0.96 21.34
CA VAL A 91 16.34 0.65 20.98
C VAL A 91 16.28 -0.39 19.85
N ALA A 92 17.16 -0.30 18.86
CA ALA A 92 17.23 -1.30 17.79
C ALA A 92 17.65 -2.68 18.32
N GLN A 93 18.58 -2.74 19.28
CA GLN A 93 19.04 -3.96 19.91
C GLN A 93 17.95 -4.62 20.77
N VAL A 94 17.22 -3.85 21.57
CA VAL A 94 16.09 -4.38 22.35
C VAL A 94 15.01 -4.95 21.42
N ARG A 95 14.73 -4.27 20.29
CA ARG A 95 13.78 -4.78 19.30
C ARG A 95 14.27 -6.09 18.66
N SER A 96 15.55 -6.19 18.29
CA SER A 96 16.07 -7.42 17.68
C SER A 96 16.05 -8.59 18.67
N GLN A 97 16.40 -8.34 19.93
CA GLN A 97 16.29 -9.32 21.02
C GLN A 97 14.85 -9.79 21.21
N LEU A 98 13.88 -8.86 21.20
CA LEU A 98 12.46 -9.22 21.29
C LEU A 98 12.03 -10.13 20.13
N VAL A 99 12.41 -9.79 18.88
CA VAL A 99 12.07 -10.64 17.71
C VAL A 99 12.62 -12.05 17.89
N GLN A 100 13.85 -12.19 18.36
CA GLN A 100 14.47 -13.49 18.64
C GLN A 100 13.74 -14.22 19.78
N ALA A 101 13.48 -13.56 20.90
CA ALA A 101 12.80 -14.14 22.05
C ALA A 101 11.39 -14.65 21.70
N TYR A 102 10.62 -13.91 20.88
CA TYR A 102 9.33 -14.39 20.35
C TYR A 102 9.48 -15.65 19.51
N THR A 103 10.51 -15.67 18.64
CA THR A 103 10.74 -16.77 17.71
C THR A 103 11.16 -18.03 18.46
N GLU A 104 12.01 -17.91 19.48
CA GLU A 104 12.44 -19.02 20.34
C GLU A 104 11.30 -19.53 21.22
N ALA A 105 10.55 -18.63 21.86
CA ALA A 105 9.50 -19.01 22.79
C ALA A 105 8.31 -19.69 22.10
N LEU A 106 7.94 -19.28 20.87
CA LEU A 106 6.69 -19.69 20.24
C LEU A 106 6.88 -20.44 18.92
N SER A 107 8.11 -20.52 18.38
CA SER A 107 8.46 -21.12 17.09
C SER A 107 7.70 -20.52 15.89
N SER A 108 8.10 -20.89 14.67
CA SER A 108 7.38 -20.50 13.45
C SER A 108 6.10 -21.31 13.28
N PRO A 109 4.95 -20.71 12.87
CA PRO A 109 4.78 -19.31 12.47
C PRO A 109 4.34 -18.34 13.58
N SER A 110 4.03 -18.83 14.78
CA SER A 110 3.38 -18.04 15.83
C SER A 110 4.25 -16.92 16.40
N GLY A 111 5.53 -17.20 16.65
CA GLY A 111 6.49 -16.22 17.19
C GLY A 111 6.67 -15.01 16.27
N PRO A 112 7.07 -15.20 15.00
CA PRO A 112 7.22 -14.11 14.04
C PRO A 112 5.93 -13.29 13.84
N LEU A 113 4.76 -13.93 13.87
CA LEU A 113 3.47 -13.23 13.76
C LEU A 113 3.22 -12.31 14.96
N LEU A 114 3.37 -12.82 16.19
CA LEU A 114 3.17 -12.01 17.41
C LEU A 114 4.20 -10.88 17.50
N ALA A 115 5.45 -11.15 17.14
CA ALA A 115 6.48 -10.12 17.01
C ALA A 115 6.08 -9.04 15.99
N ALA A 116 5.46 -9.43 14.87
CA ALA A 116 4.96 -8.48 13.87
C ALA A 116 3.73 -7.69 14.33
N LEU A 117 2.86 -8.27 15.17
CA LEU A 117 1.77 -7.51 15.80
C LEU A 117 2.31 -6.44 16.76
N VAL A 118 3.44 -6.71 17.42
CA VAL A 118 4.09 -5.73 18.32
C VAL A 118 4.88 -4.67 17.58
N MET A 119 5.81 -5.09 16.73
CA MET A 119 6.82 -4.22 16.15
C MET A 119 6.54 -3.85 14.68
N GLY A 120 5.57 -4.52 14.05
CA GLY A 120 5.28 -4.44 12.62
C GLY A 120 6.15 -5.39 11.80
N GLN A 121 5.61 -5.83 10.65
CA GLN A 121 6.27 -6.74 9.70
C GLN A 121 7.61 -6.24 9.10
N LYS A 122 7.94 -4.95 9.24
CA LYS A 122 9.24 -4.43 8.82
C LYS A 122 10.36 -4.89 9.75
N MET A 123 10.03 -5.17 11.00
CA MET A 123 10.97 -5.58 12.04
C MET A 123 10.94 -7.10 12.25
N ALA A 124 9.76 -7.72 12.21
CA ALA A 124 9.60 -9.16 12.30
C ALA A 124 9.20 -9.75 10.94
N GLN A 125 10.08 -10.57 10.35
CA GLN A 125 9.82 -11.20 9.07
C GLN A 125 8.84 -12.36 9.22
N VAL A 126 7.58 -12.09 8.92
CA VAL A 126 6.54 -13.11 8.78
C VAL A 126 6.79 -13.90 7.48
N PRO A 127 6.64 -15.24 7.47
CA PRO A 127 6.75 -16.05 6.26
C PRO A 127 5.90 -15.51 5.10
N ASP A 128 6.45 -15.53 3.89
CA ASP A 128 5.81 -14.93 2.72
C ASP A 128 4.42 -15.51 2.41
N VAL A 129 4.23 -16.81 2.65
CA VAL A 129 2.93 -17.49 2.48
C VAL A 129 1.87 -16.84 3.38
N ILE A 130 2.20 -16.59 4.65
CA ILE A 130 1.27 -15.96 5.60
C ILE A 130 1.03 -14.51 5.21
N ARG A 131 2.08 -13.78 4.80
CA ARG A 131 1.93 -12.40 4.34
C ARG A 131 0.97 -12.30 3.16
N GLU A 132 1.05 -13.24 2.24
CA GLU A 132 0.18 -13.34 1.08
C GLU A 132 -1.25 -13.69 1.47
N ASP A 133 -1.45 -14.63 2.40
CA ASP A 133 -2.77 -14.96 2.94
C ASP A 133 -3.44 -13.74 3.60
N PHE A 134 -2.70 -12.99 4.43
CA PHE A 134 -3.21 -11.73 5.01
C PHE A 134 -3.56 -10.70 3.94
N ARG A 135 -2.79 -10.65 2.84
CA ARG A 135 -3.04 -9.73 1.72
C ARG A 135 -4.32 -10.09 0.99
N ARG A 136 -4.51 -11.38 0.67
CA ARG A 136 -5.71 -11.93 0.02
C ARG A 136 -6.95 -11.78 0.90
N ALA A 137 -6.81 -12.01 2.20
CA ALA A 137 -7.90 -11.90 3.17
C ALA A 137 -8.25 -10.43 3.55
N GLY A 138 -7.52 -9.43 3.04
CA GLY A 138 -7.77 -8.01 3.35
C GLY A 138 -7.31 -7.57 4.75
N LEU A 139 -6.38 -8.30 5.36
CA LEU A 139 -5.85 -8.09 6.70
C LEU A 139 -4.41 -7.54 6.75
N SER A 140 -3.83 -7.10 5.62
CA SER A 140 -2.46 -6.52 5.58
C SER A 140 -2.21 -5.41 6.60
N HIS A 141 -3.25 -4.67 6.98
CA HIS A 141 -3.16 -3.58 7.95
C HIS A 141 -2.89 -4.08 9.39
N ALA A 142 -3.19 -5.35 9.70
CA ALA A 142 -2.90 -5.97 10.99
C ALA A 142 -1.40 -6.29 11.14
N LEU A 143 -0.73 -6.68 10.05
CA LEU A 143 0.72 -6.94 10.04
C LEU A 143 1.55 -5.64 10.07
N ALA A 144 0.96 -4.52 9.68
CA ALA A 144 1.57 -3.21 9.85
C ALA A 144 1.27 -2.69 11.26
N ALA A 145 2.29 -2.28 12.02
CA ALA A 145 2.06 -1.60 13.28
C ALA A 145 1.20 -0.35 13.02
N SER A 146 -0.02 -0.34 13.55
CA SER A 146 -1.06 0.62 13.20
C SER A 146 -1.65 1.29 14.45
N GLY A 147 -2.49 2.31 14.21
CA GLY A 147 -3.22 2.97 15.28
C GLY A 147 -4.19 2.05 16.02
N PHE A 148 -4.60 0.93 15.42
CA PHE A 148 -5.41 -0.08 16.09
C PHE A 148 -4.67 -0.67 17.30
N HIS A 149 -3.40 -1.07 17.14
CA HIS A 149 -2.62 -1.66 18.23
C HIS A 149 -2.43 -0.68 19.39
N LEU A 150 -2.08 0.57 19.07
CA LEU A 150 -1.96 1.62 20.08
C LEU A 150 -3.31 1.92 20.75
N SER A 151 -4.41 1.96 20.00
CA SER A 151 -5.73 2.22 20.56
C SER A 151 -6.18 1.12 21.52
N VAL A 152 -5.95 -0.15 21.18
CA VAL A 152 -6.28 -1.31 22.02
C VAL A 152 -5.47 -1.25 23.31
N LEU A 153 -4.16 -1.03 23.22
CA LEU A 153 -3.28 -0.92 24.38
C LEU A 153 -3.67 0.27 25.27
N LEU A 154 -3.81 1.45 24.68
CA LEU A 154 -4.12 2.68 25.41
C LEU A 154 -5.50 2.61 26.08
N SER A 155 -6.54 2.14 25.38
CA SER A 155 -7.89 1.99 25.96
C SER A 155 -7.90 0.99 27.11
N SER A 156 -7.18 -0.13 27.00
CA SER A 156 -7.07 -1.13 28.07
C SER A 156 -6.44 -0.53 29.33
N VAL A 157 -5.32 0.18 29.18
CA VAL A 157 -4.63 0.83 30.31
C VAL A 157 -5.46 1.97 30.92
N LEU A 158 -6.10 2.79 30.08
CA LEU A 158 -6.95 3.88 30.56
C LEU A 158 -8.21 3.37 31.28
N LEU A 159 -8.75 2.22 30.89
CA LEU A 159 -9.86 1.57 31.59
C LEU A 159 -9.44 1.17 33.02
N MET A 160 -8.25 0.59 33.18
CA MET A 160 -7.70 0.24 34.49
C MET A 160 -7.40 1.47 35.37
N ALA A 161 -7.02 2.59 34.75
CA ALA A 161 -6.76 3.85 35.45
C ALA A 161 -8.04 4.53 36.00
N GLY A 162 -9.23 4.07 35.59
CA GLY A 162 -10.51 4.63 36.00
C GLY A 162 -10.68 6.11 35.62
N GLN A 163 -11.25 6.92 36.51
CA GLN A 163 -11.50 8.36 36.28
C GLN A 163 -10.36 9.29 36.74
N ARG A 164 -9.23 8.74 37.22
CA ARG A 164 -8.13 9.52 37.80
C ARG A 164 -7.34 10.26 36.71
N ARG A 165 -7.65 11.55 36.50
CA ARG A 165 -7.09 12.37 35.42
C ARG A 165 -5.55 12.33 35.32
N VAL A 166 -4.85 12.55 36.43
CA VAL A 166 -3.38 12.58 36.45
C VAL A 166 -2.79 11.21 36.08
N LEU A 167 -3.35 10.14 36.66
CA LEU A 167 -2.92 8.77 36.36
C LEU A 167 -3.15 8.41 34.88
N ARG A 168 -4.29 8.81 34.31
CA ARG A 168 -4.59 8.60 32.88
C ARG A 168 -3.61 9.32 31.95
N LEU A 169 -3.19 10.54 32.30
CA LEU A 169 -2.20 11.29 31.51
C LEU A 169 -0.82 10.64 31.58
N TRP A 170 -0.36 10.30 32.78
CA TRP A 170 0.93 9.62 32.97
C TRP A 170 0.97 8.26 32.29
N LEU A 171 0.00 7.38 32.57
CA LEU A 171 -0.06 6.06 31.94
C LEU A 171 -0.23 6.16 30.43
N GLY A 172 -1.04 7.11 29.95
CA GLY A 172 -1.21 7.35 28.52
C GLY A 172 0.11 7.76 27.85
N ALA A 173 0.86 8.68 28.45
CA ALA A 173 2.17 9.09 27.95
C ALA A 173 3.18 7.92 27.93
N VAL A 174 3.25 7.15 29.01
CA VAL A 174 4.11 5.96 29.11
C VAL A 174 3.76 4.93 28.04
N VAL A 175 2.48 4.63 27.84
CA VAL A 175 2.02 3.69 26.81
C VAL A 175 2.35 4.18 25.41
N ILE A 176 2.12 5.46 25.11
CA ILE A 176 2.40 6.03 23.80
C ILE A 176 3.91 5.98 23.51
N LEU A 177 4.74 6.42 24.44
CA LEU A 177 6.20 6.43 24.28
C LEU A 177 6.76 5.00 24.19
N GLY A 178 6.30 4.10 25.05
CA GLY A 178 6.67 2.68 25.02
C GLY A 178 6.29 2.02 23.69
N PHE A 179 5.09 2.30 23.17
CA PHE A 179 4.67 1.76 21.87
C PHE A 179 5.51 2.31 20.71
N ILE A 180 5.87 3.60 20.70
CA ILE A 180 6.80 4.15 19.69
C ILE A 180 8.18 3.49 19.82
N ALA A 181 8.66 3.29 21.06
CA ALA A 181 9.93 2.64 21.32
C ALA A 181 9.94 1.16 20.87
N LEU A 182 8.81 0.45 20.93
CA LEU A 182 8.70 -0.93 20.42
C LEU A 182 8.48 -0.99 18.90
N ALA A 183 7.48 -0.28 18.38
CA ALA A 183 7.07 -0.35 16.97
C ALA A 183 7.94 0.45 16.00
N GLY A 184 8.71 1.40 16.53
CA GLY A 184 9.48 2.36 15.75
C GLY A 184 8.65 3.52 15.23
N PRO A 185 9.33 4.58 14.73
CA PRO A 185 8.69 5.80 14.24
C PRO A 185 8.10 5.60 12.83
N GLN A 186 7.26 4.59 12.66
CA GLN A 186 6.52 4.39 11.42
C GLN A 186 5.44 5.49 11.30
N PRO A 187 5.17 6.04 10.10
CA PRO A 187 4.22 7.15 9.98
C PRO A 187 2.82 6.84 10.52
N SER A 188 2.36 5.60 10.40
CA SER A 188 1.10 5.13 10.98
C SER A 188 1.06 5.21 12.52
N VAL A 189 2.17 4.87 13.15
CA VAL A 189 2.39 4.88 14.60
C VAL A 189 2.50 6.32 15.11
N VAL A 190 3.32 7.15 14.46
CA VAL A 190 3.50 8.56 14.82
C VAL A 190 2.17 9.32 14.74
N ARG A 191 1.39 9.14 13.66
CA ARG A 191 0.04 9.71 13.57
C ARG A 191 -0.84 9.29 14.74
N ALA A 192 -0.87 7.99 15.05
CA ALA A 192 -1.70 7.46 16.12
C ALA A 192 -1.28 8.01 17.50
N ALA A 193 0.03 8.11 17.75
CA ALA A 193 0.59 8.70 18.97
C ALA A 193 0.23 10.18 19.12
N LEU A 194 0.38 10.97 18.06
CA LEU A 194 0.01 12.39 18.07
C LEU A 194 -1.49 12.57 18.33
N MET A 195 -2.35 11.80 17.64
CA MET A 195 -3.79 11.87 17.86
C MET A 195 -4.18 11.41 19.27
N ALA A 196 -3.55 10.36 19.81
CA ALA A 196 -3.78 9.89 21.16
C ALA A 196 -3.34 10.92 22.22
N GLY A 197 -2.16 11.50 22.06
CA GLY A 197 -1.64 12.55 22.94
C GLY A 197 -2.52 13.81 22.92
N LEU A 198 -2.90 14.28 21.72
CA LEU A 198 -3.84 15.39 21.56
C LEU A 198 -5.21 15.07 22.16
N GLY A 199 -5.72 13.84 21.96
CA GLY A 199 -6.97 13.38 22.54
C GLY A 199 -6.96 13.40 24.07
N LEU A 200 -5.89 12.89 24.68
CA LEU A 200 -5.66 12.93 26.12
C LEU A 200 -5.56 14.36 26.66
N LEU A 201 -4.83 15.24 25.95
CA LEU A 201 -4.72 16.65 26.31
C LEU A 201 -6.08 17.34 26.27
N LEU A 202 -6.85 17.18 25.18
CA LEU A 202 -8.18 17.78 25.03
C LEU A 202 -9.19 17.26 26.06
N LEU A 203 -9.14 15.95 26.39
CA LEU A 203 -9.92 15.37 27.48
C LEU A 203 -9.58 16.04 28.81
N SER A 204 -8.29 16.27 29.06
CA SER A 204 -7.83 16.93 30.27
C SER A 204 -8.34 18.38 30.34
N LEU A 205 -8.32 19.09 29.22
CA LEU A 205 -8.80 20.47 29.09
C LEU A 205 -10.33 20.58 29.03
N LYS A 206 -11.07 19.48 29.22
CA LYS A 206 -12.55 19.39 29.11
C LYS A 206 -13.09 20.03 27.81
N THR A 207 -12.28 20.01 26.75
CA THR A 207 -12.60 20.66 25.48
C THR A 207 -13.31 19.67 24.56
N ARG A 208 -14.31 20.13 23.81
CA ARG A 208 -14.98 19.28 22.81
C ARG A 208 -13.98 18.84 21.75
N GLN A 209 -13.82 17.53 21.60
CA GLN A 209 -12.97 16.96 20.56
C GLN A 209 -13.63 17.11 19.19
N ARG A 210 -12.85 17.57 18.22
CA ARG A 210 -13.20 17.51 16.79
C ARG A 210 -12.22 16.55 16.12
N PRO A 211 -12.58 15.27 15.92
CA PRO A 211 -11.61 14.25 15.49
C PRO A 211 -10.94 14.58 14.15
N VAL A 212 -11.66 15.24 13.22
CA VAL A 212 -11.08 15.75 11.97
C VAL A 212 -9.99 16.79 12.25
N GLY A 213 -10.24 17.72 13.18
CA GLY A 213 -9.25 18.73 13.57
C GLY A 213 -8.00 18.11 14.20
N VAL A 214 -8.18 17.11 15.06
CA VAL A 214 -7.07 16.36 15.67
C VAL A 214 -6.22 15.66 14.60
N LEU A 215 -6.86 15.01 13.61
CA LEU A 215 -6.16 14.40 12.48
C LEU A 215 -5.38 15.43 11.66
N LEU A 216 -5.98 16.58 11.35
CA LEU A 216 -5.32 17.64 10.57
C LEU A 216 -4.10 18.20 11.29
N VAL A 217 -4.22 18.47 12.60
CA VAL A 217 -3.08 18.93 13.42
C VAL A 217 -1.96 17.88 13.42
N ALA A 218 -2.30 16.60 13.61
CA ALA A 218 -1.31 15.52 13.57
C ALA A 218 -0.61 15.43 12.21
N VAL A 219 -1.36 15.51 11.10
CA VAL A 219 -0.81 15.47 9.73
C VAL A 219 0.12 16.66 9.47
N VAL A 220 -0.29 17.86 9.85
CA VAL A 220 0.54 19.06 9.70
C VAL A 220 1.83 18.93 10.50
N ALA A 221 1.73 18.57 11.78
CA ALA A 221 2.91 18.37 12.63
C ALA A 221 3.87 17.33 12.03
N MET A 222 3.33 16.23 11.50
CA MET A 222 4.11 15.20 10.84
C MET A 222 4.85 15.70 9.59
N LEU A 223 4.18 16.47 8.72
CA LEU A 223 4.77 16.97 7.49
C LEU A 223 5.75 18.12 7.71
N LEU A 224 5.59 18.89 8.80
CA LEU A 224 6.58 19.87 9.25
C LEU A 224 7.86 19.20 9.72
N ILE A 225 7.76 18.06 10.42
CA ILE A 225 8.93 17.28 10.87
C ILE A 225 9.60 16.60 9.67
N ALA A 226 8.83 15.87 8.86
CA ALA A 226 9.36 15.05 7.78
C ALA A 226 8.41 15.01 6.56
N PRO A 227 8.59 15.89 5.57
CA PRO A 227 7.73 15.95 4.39
C PRO A 227 7.78 14.67 3.55
N VAL A 228 8.91 13.93 3.61
CA VAL A 228 9.08 12.64 2.91
C VAL A 228 8.03 11.60 3.32
N TRP A 229 7.41 11.73 4.51
CA TRP A 229 6.35 10.83 4.95
C TRP A 229 5.13 10.82 4.01
N VAL A 230 4.89 11.87 3.23
CA VAL A 230 3.81 11.89 2.23
C VAL A 230 3.94 10.77 1.19
N GLN A 231 5.16 10.33 0.90
CA GLN A 231 5.45 9.26 -0.06
C GLN A 231 5.34 7.86 0.56
N SER A 232 5.23 7.78 1.89
CA SER A 232 5.09 6.50 2.58
C SER A 232 3.67 5.95 2.46
N LEU A 233 3.55 4.72 1.97
CA LEU A 233 2.26 4.00 1.95
C LEU A 233 1.62 3.94 3.34
N GLY A 234 2.44 3.73 4.39
CA GLY A 234 1.93 3.66 5.77
C GLY A 234 1.28 4.96 6.23
N PHE A 235 1.77 6.11 5.75
CA PHE A 235 1.17 7.43 5.99
C PHE A 235 -0.12 7.61 5.19
N GLN A 236 -0.07 7.38 3.87
CA GLN A 236 -1.19 7.57 2.96
C GLN A 236 -2.41 6.73 3.39
N PHE A 237 -2.22 5.42 3.56
CA PHE A 237 -3.30 4.53 4.01
C PHE A 237 -3.79 4.89 5.41
N SER A 238 -2.89 5.30 6.31
CA SER A 238 -3.28 5.73 7.66
C SER A 238 -4.20 6.94 7.65
N VAL A 239 -3.77 8.03 7.03
CA VAL A 239 -4.49 9.30 7.05
C VAL A 239 -5.83 9.15 6.35
N VAL A 240 -5.85 8.51 5.18
CA VAL A 240 -7.07 8.31 4.39
C VAL A 240 -8.05 7.37 5.10
N ALA A 241 -7.58 6.27 5.71
CA ALA A 241 -8.45 5.39 6.50
C ALA A 241 -9.01 6.11 7.72
N THR A 242 -8.20 6.86 8.49
CA THR A 242 -8.68 7.60 9.67
C THR A 242 -9.67 8.69 9.30
N MET A 243 -9.43 9.41 8.19
CA MET A 243 -10.40 10.38 7.68
C MET A 243 -11.72 9.69 7.34
N GLY A 244 -11.68 8.55 6.64
CA GLY A 244 -12.87 7.78 6.30
C GLY A 244 -13.64 7.28 7.52
N LEU A 245 -12.93 6.80 8.54
CA LEU A 245 -13.54 6.38 9.80
C LEU A 245 -14.25 7.54 10.50
N VAL A 246 -13.58 8.69 10.65
CA VAL A 246 -14.13 9.86 11.34
C VAL A 246 -15.33 10.45 10.62
N VAL A 247 -15.32 10.45 9.28
CA VAL A 247 -16.35 11.12 8.46
C VAL A 247 -17.51 10.18 8.12
N SER A 248 -17.24 8.91 7.84
CA SER A 248 -18.22 8.01 7.21
C SER A 248 -18.70 6.88 8.12
N ALA A 249 -17.94 6.46 9.13
CA ALA A 249 -18.33 5.29 9.94
C ALA A 249 -19.65 5.51 10.71
N GLY A 250 -19.84 6.70 11.30
CA GLY A 250 -21.09 7.05 12.00
C GLY A 250 -22.32 7.03 11.10
N PRO A 251 -22.36 7.84 10.01
CA PRO A 251 -23.48 7.84 9.07
C PRO A 251 -23.76 6.47 8.43
N MET A 252 -22.72 5.68 8.13
CA MET A 252 -22.89 4.31 7.63
C MET A 252 -23.49 3.39 8.68
N GLY A 253 -23.05 3.51 9.94
CA GLY A 253 -23.60 2.75 11.07
C GLY A 253 -25.07 3.06 11.32
N GLU A 254 -25.48 4.33 11.26
CA GLU A 254 -26.89 4.73 11.37
C GLU A 254 -27.74 4.18 10.22
N GLY A 255 -27.21 4.19 8.99
CA GLY A 255 -27.88 3.62 7.82
C GLY A 255 -28.09 2.12 7.94
N LEU A 256 -27.04 1.38 8.34
CA LEU A 256 -27.08 -0.06 8.56
C LEU A 256 -27.92 -0.43 9.80
N GLY A 257 -27.93 0.42 10.82
CA GLY A 257 -28.70 0.24 12.06
C GLY A 257 -30.21 0.22 11.88
N ARG A 258 -30.71 0.62 10.70
CA ARG A 258 -32.12 0.46 10.31
C ARG A 258 -32.51 -0.99 10.04
N TRP A 259 -31.53 -1.85 9.75
CA TRP A 259 -31.73 -3.24 9.34
C TRP A 259 -31.01 -4.24 10.24
N LEU A 260 -29.99 -3.79 10.99
CA LEU A 260 -29.12 -4.61 11.83
C LEU A 260 -29.06 -4.05 13.25
N PRO A 261 -28.78 -4.89 14.27
CA PRO A 261 -28.49 -4.42 15.61
C PRO A 261 -27.35 -3.39 15.61
N GLN A 262 -27.49 -2.30 16.38
CA GLN A 262 -26.57 -1.17 16.35
C GLN A 262 -25.08 -1.55 16.53
N ARG A 263 -24.79 -2.57 17.35
CA ARG A 263 -23.43 -3.08 17.56
C ARG A 263 -22.86 -3.71 16.29
N LEU A 264 -23.65 -4.53 15.61
CA LEU A 264 -23.25 -5.19 14.36
C LEU A 264 -23.15 -4.17 13.21
N ALA A 265 -24.10 -3.23 13.15
CA ALA A 265 -24.07 -2.13 12.19
C ALA A 265 -22.76 -1.32 12.29
N MET A 266 -22.35 -0.94 13.50
CA MET A 266 -21.07 -0.24 13.71
C MET A 266 -19.85 -1.12 13.42
N ALA A 267 -19.87 -2.40 13.81
CA ALA A 267 -18.78 -3.33 13.53
C ALA A 267 -18.56 -3.55 12.03
N MET A 268 -19.62 -3.45 11.21
CA MET A 268 -19.54 -3.46 9.75
C MET A 268 -19.18 -2.08 9.16
N ALA A 269 -19.72 -1.00 9.72
CA ALA A 269 -19.52 0.35 9.22
C ALA A 269 -18.05 0.79 9.29
N VAL A 270 -17.30 0.38 10.33
CA VAL A 270 -15.88 0.71 10.50
C VAL A 270 -15.02 0.18 9.33
N PRO A 271 -14.94 -1.14 9.06
CA PRO A 271 -14.16 -1.67 7.95
C PRO A 271 -14.69 -1.21 6.59
N LEU A 272 -16.02 -1.05 6.45
CA LEU A 272 -16.62 -0.51 5.23
C LEU A 272 -16.15 0.92 4.95
N ALA A 273 -16.23 1.81 5.96
CA ALA A 273 -15.79 3.20 5.83
C ALA A 273 -14.29 3.29 5.51
N ALA A 274 -13.45 2.53 6.21
CA ALA A 274 -12.02 2.48 5.91
C ALA A 274 -11.76 2.03 4.47
N THR A 275 -12.40 0.94 4.03
CA THR A 275 -12.22 0.35 2.71
C THR A 275 -12.69 1.28 1.60
N CYS A 276 -13.87 1.90 1.72
CA CYS A 276 -14.38 2.83 0.71
C CYS A 276 -13.44 4.01 0.43
N TRP A 277 -12.72 4.48 1.46
CA TRP A 277 -11.74 5.55 1.33
C TRP A 277 -10.38 5.06 0.84
N THR A 278 -9.96 3.84 1.18
CA THR A 278 -8.64 3.31 0.80
C THR A 278 -8.61 2.55 -0.53
N ILE A 279 -9.76 2.11 -1.07
CA ILE A 279 -9.86 1.40 -2.36
C ILE A 279 -9.07 2.11 -3.49
N PRO A 280 -9.17 3.44 -3.69
CA PRO A 280 -8.42 4.09 -4.76
C PRO A 280 -6.90 3.92 -4.61
N LEU A 281 -6.37 4.13 -3.39
CA LEU A 281 -4.96 3.91 -3.09
C LEU A 281 -4.57 2.44 -3.23
N GLN A 282 -5.45 1.53 -2.82
CA GLN A 282 -5.23 0.10 -2.90
C GLN A 282 -5.09 -0.38 -4.36
N LEU A 283 -5.97 0.09 -5.24
CA LEU A 283 -5.89 -0.22 -6.67
C LEU A 283 -4.67 0.42 -7.35
N LEU A 284 -4.33 1.66 -7.00
CA LEU A 284 -3.15 2.34 -7.56
C LEU A 284 -1.84 1.66 -7.22
N HIS A 285 -1.66 1.30 -5.95
CA HIS A 285 -0.39 0.76 -5.47
C HIS A 285 -0.28 -0.74 -5.75
N PHE A 286 -1.35 -1.50 -5.47
CA PHE A 286 -1.34 -2.96 -5.48
C PHE A 286 -2.10 -3.58 -6.66
N GLY A 287 -3.06 -2.88 -7.27
CA GLY A 287 -3.84 -3.39 -8.40
C GLY A 287 -4.72 -4.60 -8.07
N ARG A 288 -4.98 -4.84 -6.78
CA ARG A 288 -5.71 -6.02 -6.29
C ARG A 288 -6.74 -5.59 -5.25
N LEU A 289 -7.94 -6.16 -5.33
CA LEU A 289 -9.05 -5.88 -4.43
C LEU A 289 -9.43 -7.16 -3.65
N PRO A 290 -9.23 -7.21 -2.32
CA PRO A 290 -9.67 -8.32 -1.49
C PRO A 290 -11.18 -8.21 -1.27
N LEU A 291 -11.97 -9.14 -1.81
CA LEU A 291 -13.44 -9.07 -1.76
C LEU A 291 -13.97 -9.40 -0.37
N TYR A 292 -13.35 -10.38 0.30
CA TYR A 292 -13.77 -10.81 1.63
C TYR A 292 -13.18 -9.95 2.76
N GLY A 293 -12.50 -8.84 2.44
CA GLY A 293 -11.88 -7.99 3.45
C GLY A 293 -12.84 -7.56 4.56
N ILE A 294 -14.05 -7.09 4.22
CA ILE A 294 -15.04 -6.63 5.21
C ILE A 294 -15.53 -7.77 6.13
N PRO A 295 -16.08 -8.89 5.61
CA PRO A 295 -16.54 -9.98 6.48
C PRO A 295 -15.39 -10.60 7.29
N VAL A 296 -14.20 -10.72 6.70
CA VAL A 296 -13.02 -11.23 7.42
C VAL A 296 -12.61 -10.28 8.55
N ASN A 297 -12.61 -8.96 8.31
CA ASN A 297 -12.34 -7.98 9.37
C ASN A 297 -13.37 -8.08 10.49
N LEU A 298 -14.66 -8.21 10.17
CA LEU A 298 -15.71 -8.37 11.17
C LEU A 298 -15.50 -9.61 12.05
N LEU A 299 -15.14 -10.74 11.44
CA LEU A 299 -14.93 -12.01 12.14
C LEU A 299 -13.63 -12.07 12.94
N LEU A 300 -12.54 -11.54 12.38
CA LEU A 300 -11.19 -11.73 12.92
C LEU A 300 -10.69 -10.59 13.80
N THR A 301 -11.22 -9.36 13.67
CA THR A 301 -10.84 -8.23 14.54
C THR A 301 -11.09 -8.49 16.04
N PRO A 302 -12.22 -9.13 16.45
CA PRO A 302 -12.45 -9.49 17.85
C PRO A 302 -11.39 -10.42 18.45
N VAL A 303 -10.76 -11.26 17.61
CA VAL A 303 -9.66 -12.14 18.02
C VAL A 303 -8.33 -11.39 17.98
N LEU A 304 -8.15 -10.51 16.99
CA LEU A 304 -6.93 -9.74 16.81
C LEU A 304 -6.63 -8.82 18.00
N ALA A 305 -7.63 -8.15 18.58
CA ALA A 305 -7.43 -7.24 19.71
C ALA A 305 -6.79 -7.92 20.94
N PRO A 306 -7.34 -9.02 21.49
CA PRO A 306 -6.72 -9.73 22.60
C PRO A 306 -5.40 -10.39 22.20
N LEU A 307 -5.23 -10.83 20.95
CA LEU A 307 -3.96 -11.36 20.46
C LEU A 307 -2.85 -10.29 20.50
N THR A 308 -3.16 -9.07 20.03
CA THR A 308 -2.25 -7.93 20.08
C THR A 308 -1.94 -7.55 21.53
N LEU A 309 -2.94 -7.53 22.42
CA LEU A 309 -2.71 -7.21 23.83
C LEU A 309 -1.82 -8.26 24.50
N ALA A 310 -2.10 -9.55 24.28
CA ALA A 310 -1.28 -10.65 24.78
C ALA A 310 0.15 -10.55 24.29
N ALA A 311 0.36 -10.24 23.00
CA ALA A 311 1.69 -9.97 22.47
C ALA A 311 2.35 -8.80 23.21
N MET A 312 1.71 -7.64 23.33
CA MET A 312 2.30 -6.48 24.03
C MET A 312 2.69 -6.79 25.49
N VAL A 313 1.86 -7.56 26.21
CA VAL A 313 2.13 -7.96 27.59
C VAL A 313 3.25 -9.00 27.69
N MET A 314 3.36 -9.91 26.71
CA MET A 314 4.45 -10.89 26.68
C MET A 314 5.81 -10.26 26.36
N ALA A 315 5.86 -9.14 25.63
CA ALA A 315 7.12 -8.49 25.24
C ALA A 315 8.08 -8.24 26.43
N PRO A 316 7.68 -7.55 27.52
CA PRO A 316 8.56 -7.37 28.68
C PRO A 316 8.86 -8.68 29.41
N VAL A 317 7.93 -9.63 29.46
CA VAL A 317 8.14 -10.95 30.09
C VAL A 317 9.24 -11.72 29.36
N LEU A 318 9.27 -11.67 28.03
CA LEU A 318 10.28 -12.36 27.23
C LEU A 318 11.69 -11.77 27.34
N LEU A 319 11.83 -10.56 27.89
CA LEU A 319 13.14 -9.95 28.18
C LEU A 319 13.69 -10.37 29.55
N LEU A 320 12.87 -10.98 30.42
CA LEU A 320 13.32 -11.48 31.71
C LEU A 320 14.04 -12.82 31.56
N PRO A 321 15.02 -13.14 32.45
CA PRO A 321 15.72 -14.43 32.43
C PRO A 321 14.76 -15.62 32.42
N PRO A 322 15.03 -16.68 31.60
CA PRO A 322 14.16 -17.85 31.48
C PRO A 322 13.87 -18.57 32.81
N VAL A 323 14.77 -18.47 33.78
CA VAL A 323 14.61 -19.04 35.13
C VAL A 323 13.37 -18.47 35.84
N LEU A 324 13.03 -17.20 35.59
CA LEU A 324 11.89 -16.53 36.20
C LEU A 324 10.60 -16.72 35.41
N THR A 325 10.69 -16.93 34.10
CA THR A 325 9.54 -16.91 33.18
C THR A 325 9.17 -18.27 32.60
N GLY A 326 10.01 -19.29 32.77
CA GLY A 326 9.83 -20.62 32.18
C GLY A 326 8.51 -21.28 32.54
N TRP A 327 8.09 -21.25 33.81
CA TRP A 327 6.82 -21.81 34.26
C TRP A 327 5.60 -21.09 33.67
N LEU A 328 5.63 -19.75 33.66
CA LEU A 328 4.58 -18.93 33.07
C LEU A 328 4.46 -19.18 31.57
N LEU A 329 5.59 -19.23 30.86
CA LEU A 329 5.63 -19.53 29.44
C LEU A 329 5.16 -20.96 29.15
N ALA A 330 5.47 -21.95 29.98
CA ALA A 330 5.00 -23.32 29.81
C ALA A 330 3.47 -23.43 29.83
N VAL A 331 2.79 -22.65 30.68
CA VAL A 331 1.32 -22.62 30.78
C VAL A 331 0.69 -21.78 29.68
N VAL A 332 1.25 -20.60 29.38
CA VAL A 332 0.65 -19.63 28.44
C VAL A 332 0.92 -20.02 26.97
N ARG A 333 2.10 -20.58 26.67
CA ARG A 333 2.52 -20.97 25.31
C ARG A 333 1.49 -21.83 24.56
N PRO A 334 1.01 -22.97 25.08
CA PRO A 334 0.09 -23.83 24.31
C PRO A 334 -1.21 -23.10 23.96
N VAL A 335 -1.75 -22.29 24.88
CA VAL A 335 -2.96 -21.50 24.64
C VAL A 335 -2.72 -20.46 23.56
N VAL A 336 -1.64 -19.67 23.66
CA VAL A 336 -1.31 -18.65 22.65
C VAL A 336 -1.06 -19.28 21.29
N VAL A 337 -0.29 -20.36 21.22
CA VAL A 337 -0.01 -21.07 19.96
C VAL A 337 -1.29 -21.62 19.35
N LEU A 338 -2.19 -22.20 20.15
CA LEU A 338 -3.48 -22.68 19.68
C LEU A 338 -4.32 -21.54 19.09
N VAL A 339 -4.46 -20.42 19.81
CA VAL A 339 -5.22 -19.25 19.34
C VAL A 339 -4.62 -18.69 18.05
N VAL A 340 -3.29 -18.56 17.97
CA VAL A 340 -2.61 -18.12 16.75
C VAL A 340 -2.83 -19.08 15.59
N ARG A 341 -2.76 -20.40 15.83
CA ARG A 341 -2.99 -21.41 14.78
C ARG A 341 -4.43 -21.38 14.29
N CYS A 342 -5.41 -21.27 15.19
CA CYS A 342 -6.82 -21.10 14.81
C CYS A 342 -7.02 -19.80 14.01
N PHE A 343 -6.40 -18.70 14.44
CA PHE A 343 -6.44 -17.44 13.71
C PHE A 343 -5.87 -17.59 12.30
N LEU A 344 -4.67 -18.18 12.17
CA LEU A 344 -4.03 -18.42 10.87
C LEU A 344 -4.83 -19.38 9.99
N PHE A 345 -5.46 -20.40 10.57
CA PHE A 345 -6.35 -21.30 9.85
C PHE A 345 -7.54 -20.55 9.24
N LEU A 346 -8.17 -19.64 9.99
CA LEU A 346 -9.27 -18.81 9.49
C LEU A 346 -8.80 -17.82 8.40
N VAL A 347 -7.62 -17.22 8.57
CA VAL A 347 -7.02 -16.34 7.56
C VAL A 347 -6.73 -17.11 6.27
N HIS A 348 -6.12 -18.28 6.37
CA HIS A 348 -5.82 -19.14 5.23
C HIS A 348 -7.10 -19.62 4.54
N GLY A 349 -8.10 -20.05 5.32
CA GLY A 349 -9.43 -20.41 4.81
C GLY A 349 -10.04 -19.26 4.00
N ALA A 350 -10.06 -18.05 4.54
CA ALA A 350 -10.55 -16.87 3.82
C ALA A 350 -9.73 -16.53 2.58
N ALA A 351 -8.40 -16.68 2.62
CA ALA A 351 -7.53 -16.45 1.48
C ALA A 351 -7.75 -17.49 0.36
N SER A 352 -8.07 -18.74 0.73
CA SER A 352 -8.29 -19.86 -0.19
C SER A 352 -9.65 -19.82 -0.91
N LEU A 353 -10.59 -19.00 -0.45
CA LEU A 353 -11.90 -18.86 -1.08
C LEU A 353 -11.79 -18.41 -2.55
N PRO A 354 -12.68 -18.89 -3.43
CA PRO A 354 -12.72 -18.41 -4.81
C PRO A 354 -12.94 -16.89 -4.81
N LEU A 355 -12.24 -16.17 -5.68
CA LEU A 355 -12.32 -14.70 -5.75
C LEU A 355 -11.93 -13.97 -4.45
N ALA A 356 -11.16 -14.60 -3.55
CA ALA A 356 -10.68 -13.93 -2.33
C ALA A 356 -10.01 -12.59 -2.62
N GLU A 357 -9.32 -12.53 -3.76
CA GLU A 357 -8.92 -11.28 -4.37
C GLU A 357 -9.25 -11.25 -5.86
N VAL A 358 -9.58 -10.06 -6.35
CA VAL A 358 -9.73 -9.80 -7.78
C VAL A 358 -8.54 -8.95 -8.23
N PRO A 359 -7.67 -9.48 -9.08
CA PRO A 359 -6.59 -8.68 -9.66
C PRO A 359 -7.17 -7.81 -10.77
N LEU A 360 -7.42 -6.53 -10.49
CA LEU A 360 -7.94 -5.56 -11.46
C LEU A 360 -6.81 -4.86 -12.25
N GLY A 361 -5.57 -5.00 -11.78
CA GLY A 361 -4.42 -4.25 -12.27
C GLY A 361 -4.44 -2.82 -11.76
N ARG A 362 -3.39 -2.08 -12.07
CA ARG A 362 -3.31 -0.66 -11.73
C ARG A 362 -4.32 0.11 -12.57
N PRO A 363 -5.15 0.97 -11.98
CA PRO A 363 -6.13 1.74 -12.71
C PRO A 363 -5.43 2.69 -13.67
N VAL A 364 -5.95 2.80 -14.89
CA VAL A 364 -5.52 3.88 -15.79
C VAL A 364 -5.83 5.24 -15.15
N PRO A 365 -5.03 6.30 -15.41
CA PRO A 365 -5.19 7.59 -14.72
C PRO A 365 -6.62 8.13 -14.73
N LEU A 366 -7.32 8.02 -15.86
CA LEU A 366 -8.72 8.43 -15.97
C LEU A 366 -9.66 7.58 -15.09
N ALA A 367 -9.51 6.26 -15.09
CA ALA A 367 -10.28 5.37 -14.21
C ALA A 367 -10.02 5.67 -12.74
N ALA A 368 -8.78 6.01 -12.37
CA ALA A 368 -8.45 6.41 -11.00
C ALA A 368 -9.15 7.71 -10.59
N VAL A 369 -9.19 8.72 -11.47
CA VAL A 369 -9.91 9.98 -11.22
C VAL A 369 -11.41 9.73 -11.08
N LEU A 370 -12.02 8.95 -11.98
CA LEU A 370 -13.44 8.58 -11.91
C LEU A 370 -13.78 7.82 -10.62
N LEU A 371 -12.92 6.90 -10.20
CA LEU A 371 -13.06 6.17 -8.94
C LEU A 371 -13.00 7.10 -7.72
N VAL A 372 -11.98 7.97 -7.63
CA VAL A 372 -11.82 8.91 -6.50
C VAL A 372 -13.00 9.87 -6.41
N THR A 373 -13.43 10.43 -7.55
CA THR A 373 -14.58 11.35 -7.61
C THR A 373 -15.88 10.65 -7.21
N ALA A 374 -16.09 9.41 -7.63
CA ALA A 374 -17.25 8.63 -7.20
C ALA A 374 -17.25 8.34 -5.70
N CYS A 375 -16.11 7.92 -5.13
CA CYS A 375 -15.94 7.71 -3.70
C CYS A 375 -16.26 8.99 -2.92
N LEU A 376 -15.71 10.13 -3.32
CA LEU A 376 -15.99 11.42 -2.69
C LEU A 376 -17.46 11.85 -2.83
N TRP A 377 -18.15 11.39 -3.89
CA TRP A 377 -19.54 11.79 -4.14
C TRP A 377 -20.47 11.08 -3.19
N TRP A 378 -20.10 9.85 -2.85
CA TRP A 378 -20.84 9.05 -1.90
C TRP A 378 -20.50 9.37 -0.44
N LEU A 379 -19.22 9.58 -0.14
CA LEU A 379 -18.70 9.53 1.24
C LEU A 379 -18.71 10.86 1.97
N VAL A 380 -18.73 12.00 1.27
CA VAL A 380 -18.74 13.32 1.90
C VAL A 380 -20.17 13.68 2.34
N PRO A 381 -20.44 13.86 3.64
CA PRO A 381 -21.77 14.19 4.16
C PRO A 381 -22.31 15.50 3.57
N ARG A 382 -23.64 15.66 3.56
CA ARG A 382 -24.28 16.93 3.20
C ARG A 382 -23.75 18.04 4.11
N PRO A 383 -23.38 19.22 3.60
CA PRO A 383 -23.21 20.38 4.45
C PRO A 383 -24.54 20.67 5.15
N ALA A 384 -24.53 20.75 6.48
CA ALA A 384 -25.72 21.15 7.23
C ALA A 384 -26.19 22.54 6.74
N GLY A 385 -27.45 22.65 6.30
CA GLY A 385 -28.06 23.92 5.89
C GLY A 385 -28.56 24.05 4.44
N VAL A 386 -28.48 23.00 3.60
CA VAL A 386 -29.07 23.04 2.24
C VAL A 386 -30.32 22.15 2.20
N ALA A 387 -31.50 22.77 2.38
CA ALA A 387 -32.73 22.06 2.76
C ALA A 387 -33.77 21.82 1.64
N SER A 388 -33.52 22.06 0.34
CA SER A 388 -34.68 22.05 -0.61
C SER A 388 -34.48 21.53 -2.04
N ARG A 389 -33.36 20.88 -2.39
CA ARG A 389 -33.25 20.18 -3.69
C ARG A 389 -32.52 18.84 -3.57
N PRO A 390 -32.86 17.81 -4.36
CA PRO A 390 -32.19 16.51 -4.37
C PRO A 390 -30.77 16.66 -4.92
N TRP A 391 -29.85 17.18 -4.08
CA TRP A 391 -28.51 17.62 -4.47
C TRP A 391 -27.60 16.47 -4.91
N ARG A 392 -27.85 15.24 -4.48
CA ARG A 392 -27.15 14.08 -5.01
C ARG A 392 -28.13 13.34 -5.90
N ARG A 393 -27.93 13.41 -7.22
CA ARG A 393 -28.43 12.34 -8.09
C ARG A 393 -27.75 11.06 -7.57
N PRO A 394 -28.47 10.15 -6.88
CA PRO A 394 -27.85 8.99 -6.25
C PRO A 394 -27.18 8.10 -7.29
N TRP A 395 -27.62 8.21 -8.54
CA TRP A 395 -27.11 7.53 -9.71
C TRP A 395 -25.72 8.00 -10.17
N LEU A 396 -25.26 9.22 -9.83
CA LEU A 396 -23.98 9.73 -10.34
C LEU A 396 -22.77 8.92 -9.86
N ALA A 397 -22.69 8.59 -8.58
CA ALA A 397 -21.62 7.76 -8.04
C ALA A 397 -21.56 6.36 -8.67
N PRO A 398 -22.66 5.56 -8.71
CA PRO A 398 -22.62 4.26 -9.38
C PRO A 398 -22.36 4.38 -10.88
N THR A 399 -22.83 5.43 -11.57
CA THR A 399 -22.46 5.63 -12.99
C THR A 399 -20.98 5.90 -13.19
N LEU A 400 -20.35 6.70 -12.32
CA LEU A 400 -18.91 6.98 -12.38
C LEU A 400 -18.07 5.74 -12.02
N LEU A 401 -18.51 4.96 -11.02
CA LEU A 401 -17.89 3.68 -10.68
C LEU A 401 -18.01 2.67 -11.83
N LEU A 402 -19.19 2.58 -12.46
CA LEU A 402 -19.41 1.71 -13.60
C LEU A 402 -18.51 2.13 -14.78
N LEU A 403 -18.43 3.43 -15.08
CA LEU A 403 -17.55 3.94 -16.13
C LEU A 403 -16.08 3.66 -15.83
N ALA A 404 -15.63 3.86 -14.59
CA ALA A 404 -14.27 3.54 -14.16
C ALA A 404 -13.97 2.05 -14.32
N LEU A 405 -14.92 1.19 -13.94
CA LEU A 405 -14.81 -0.26 -14.07
C LEU A 405 -14.77 -0.70 -15.53
N LEU A 406 -15.68 -0.21 -16.37
CA LEU A 406 -15.72 -0.52 -17.80
C LEU A 406 -14.43 -0.09 -18.51
N LEU A 407 -13.96 1.12 -18.24
CA LEU A 407 -12.69 1.62 -18.78
C LEU A 407 -11.52 0.73 -18.33
N GLN A 408 -11.50 0.31 -17.06
CA GLN A 408 -10.45 -0.56 -16.54
C GLN A 408 -10.50 -1.96 -17.16
N LEU A 409 -11.69 -2.53 -17.32
CA LEU A 409 -11.88 -3.83 -17.97
C LEU A 409 -11.45 -3.77 -19.44
N GLN A 410 -11.87 -2.73 -20.17
CA GLN A 410 -11.44 -2.52 -21.56
C GLN A 410 -9.92 -2.47 -21.68
N MET A 411 -9.24 -1.74 -20.79
CA MET A 411 -7.78 -1.64 -20.78
C MET A 411 -7.08 -2.92 -20.30
N ARG A 412 -7.74 -3.72 -19.47
CA ARG A 412 -7.23 -5.03 -19.02
C ARG A 412 -7.24 -6.05 -20.16
N PHE A 413 -8.31 -6.06 -20.96
CA PHE A 413 -8.47 -6.97 -22.10
C PHE A 413 -7.90 -6.43 -23.42
N ALA A 414 -7.44 -5.17 -23.45
CA ALA A 414 -6.79 -4.59 -24.62
C ALA A 414 -5.52 -5.34 -25.02
N ASP A 415 -5.37 -5.51 -26.33
CA ASP A 415 -4.20 -6.13 -26.94
C ASP A 415 -3.05 -5.11 -26.99
N GLU A 416 -1.84 -5.57 -26.65
CA GLU A 416 -0.67 -4.71 -26.67
C GLU A 416 0.61 -5.54 -26.77
N ILE A 417 1.54 -5.11 -27.63
CA ILE A 417 2.94 -5.57 -27.60
C ILE A 417 3.79 -4.39 -27.16
N ARG A 418 4.42 -4.50 -25.99
CA ARG A 418 5.23 -3.43 -25.40
C ARG A 418 6.65 -3.90 -25.12
N GLN A 419 7.61 -3.18 -25.69
CA GLN A 419 9.02 -3.27 -25.29
C GLN A 419 9.25 -2.38 -24.07
N LEU A 420 9.73 -2.98 -22.99
CA LEU A 420 10.02 -2.25 -21.75
C LEU A 420 11.51 -1.90 -21.73
N GLY A 421 11.82 -0.63 -21.95
CA GLY A 421 13.19 -0.11 -21.83
C GLY A 421 13.75 -0.29 -20.42
N TRP A 422 15.05 -0.60 -20.34
CA TRP A 422 15.81 -0.54 -19.09
C TRP A 422 16.39 0.87 -18.94
N SER A 423 15.79 1.68 -18.06
CA SER A 423 16.29 3.04 -17.78
C SER A 423 17.60 2.97 -16.97
N GLN A 424 18.70 3.42 -17.57
CA GLN A 424 20.04 3.47 -16.95
C GLN A 424 20.07 4.32 -15.65
N ARG A 425 19.15 5.30 -15.47
CA ARG A 425 19.13 6.22 -14.31
C ARG A 425 18.86 5.53 -12.96
N ARG A 426 18.17 4.39 -12.93
CA ARG A 426 17.83 3.65 -11.69
C ARG A 426 18.69 2.39 -11.46
N SER A 427 19.72 2.18 -12.27
CA SER A 427 20.57 0.99 -12.21
C SER A 427 21.80 1.23 -11.32
N ALA A 428 22.28 0.17 -10.66
CA ALA A 428 23.55 0.21 -9.94
C ALA A 428 24.69 0.63 -10.89
N PRO A 429 25.77 1.28 -10.41
CA PRO A 429 26.84 1.81 -11.27
C PRO A 429 27.42 0.78 -12.24
N ALA A 430 27.55 -0.47 -11.80
CA ALA A 430 28.06 -1.60 -12.60
C ALA A 430 27.15 -2.04 -13.77
N GLU A 431 25.89 -1.58 -13.82
CA GLU A 431 24.93 -1.91 -14.90
C GLU A 431 24.73 -0.78 -15.92
N ARG A 432 25.36 0.39 -15.72
CA ARG A 432 25.22 1.55 -16.63
C ARG A 432 25.97 1.40 -17.96
N SER A 433 26.97 0.53 -18.04
CA SER A 433 27.85 0.36 -19.21
C SER A 433 27.41 -0.74 -20.21
N ARG A 434 26.26 -1.39 -19.99
CA ARG A 434 25.82 -2.55 -20.79
C ARG A 434 24.67 -2.20 -21.75
N THR A 435 24.67 -2.88 -22.90
CA THR A 435 23.68 -2.73 -23.98
C THR A 435 22.25 -2.98 -23.49
N PRO A 436 21.24 -2.29 -24.04
CA PRO A 436 19.84 -2.50 -23.67
C PRO A 436 19.41 -3.93 -23.95
N VAL A 437 18.99 -4.65 -22.90
CA VAL A 437 18.56 -6.04 -22.99
C VAL A 437 17.07 -6.08 -23.38
N PRO A 438 16.67 -6.79 -24.45
CA PRO A 438 15.27 -6.86 -24.84
C PRO A 438 14.43 -7.54 -23.74
N PHE A 439 13.40 -6.81 -23.31
CA PHE A 439 12.37 -7.26 -22.37
C PHE A 439 11.02 -6.86 -22.95
N LEU A 440 10.27 -7.85 -23.43
CA LEU A 440 9.04 -7.64 -24.19
C LEU A 440 7.88 -8.34 -23.50
N VAL A 441 6.78 -7.61 -23.35
CA VAL A 441 5.51 -8.13 -22.85
C VAL A 441 4.49 -8.04 -23.97
N ALA A 442 3.88 -9.18 -24.31
CA ALA A 442 2.76 -9.27 -25.25
C ALA A 442 1.48 -9.59 -24.49
N ARG A 443 0.36 -8.99 -24.90
CA ARG A 443 -0.94 -9.13 -24.25
C ARG A 443 -2.03 -9.33 -25.27
N HIS A 444 -2.93 -10.27 -24.97
CA HIS A 444 -4.13 -10.47 -25.76
C HIS A 444 -5.26 -10.99 -24.87
N GLY A 445 -6.44 -10.38 -24.92
CA GLY A 445 -7.64 -10.91 -24.28
C GLY A 445 -7.47 -11.23 -22.78
N GLY A 446 -6.72 -10.43 -22.04
CA GLY A 446 -6.47 -10.63 -20.61
C GLY A 446 -5.43 -11.71 -20.28
N ARG A 447 -4.69 -12.21 -21.28
CA ARG A 447 -3.51 -13.06 -21.14
C ARG A 447 -2.25 -12.24 -21.37
N ALA A 448 -1.11 -12.74 -20.89
CA ALA A 448 0.18 -12.14 -21.19
C ALA A 448 1.25 -13.18 -21.43
N ALA A 449 2.20 -12.82 -22.29
CA ALA A 449 3.41 -13.56 -22.55
C ALA A 449 4.64 -12.65 -22.39
N LEU A 450 5.77 -13.24 -22.06
CA LEU A 450 7.01 -12.49 -21.80
C LEU A 450 8.20 -13.09 -22.54
N ILE A 451 9.00 -12.22 -23.15
CA ILE A 451 10.32 -12.57 -23.67
C ILE A 451 11.36 -11.75 -22.93
N SER A 452 12.33 -12.41 -22.33
CA SER A 452 13.45 -11.77 -21.65
C SER A 452 14.78 -12.33 -22.13
N ALA A 453 15.66 -11.44 -22.58
CA ALA A 453 17.03 -11.81 -22.91
C ALA A 453 17.96 -11.90 -21.68
N THR A 454 17.43 -12.00 -20.46
CA THR A 454 18.26 -12.23 -19.27
C THR A 454 17.48 -12.89 -18.14
N ALA A 455 18.14 -13.78 -17.40
CA ALA A 455 17.56 -14.47 -16.25
C ALA A 455 17.79 -13.75 -14.90
N ARG A 456 18.42 -12.56 -14.89
CA ARG A 456 18.82 -11.88 -13.64
C ARG A 456 17.63 -11.57 -12.73
N LEU A 457 17.84 -11.67 -11.41
CA LEU A 457 16.81 -11.43 -10.39
C LEU A 457 16.09 -10.06 -10.48
N PRO A 458 16.76 -8.93 -10.81
CA PRO A 458 16.08 -7.65 -11.00
C PRO A 458 15.02 -7.67 -12.12
N PHE A 459 15.26 -8.44 -13.19
CA PHE A 459 14.32 -8.63 -14.30
C PHE A 459 13.15 -9.53 -13.90
N CYS A 460 13.39 -10.58 -13.12
CA CYS A 460 12.32 -11.37 -12.51
C CYS A 460 11.42 -10.51 -11.61
N ARG A 461 12.01 -9.68 -10.73
CA ARG A 461 11.25 -8.72 -9.90
C ARG A 461 10.49 -7.71 -10.73
N ARG A 462 10.99 -7.33 -11.92
CA ARG A 462 10.27 -6.47 -12.86
C ARG A 462 9.10 -7.22 -13.52
N ALA A 463 9.31 -8.45 -13.99
CA ALA A 463 8.25 -9.29 -14.56
C ALA A 463 7.09 -9.46 -13.57
N ARG A 464 7.40 -9.76 -12.30
CA ARG A 464 6.40 -9.83 -11.22
C ARG A 464 5.66 -8.50 -11.03
N ARG A 465 6.38 -7.36 -11.03
CA ARG A 465 5.75 -6.02 -10.95
C ARG A 465 4.84 -5.73 -12.14
N GLU A 466 5.18 -6.18 -13.35
CA GLU A 466 4.31 -6.03 -14.51
C GLU A 466 3.06 -6.91 -14.41
N LEU A 467 3.15 -8.16 -13.95
CA LEU A 467 1.96 -8.97 -13.64
C LEU A 467 1.01 -8.26 -12.67
N HIS A 468 1.55 -7.69 -11.59
CA HIS A 468 0.76 -6.88 -10.65
C HIS A 468 0.15 -5.63 -11.32
N ARG A 469 0.90 -4.94 -12.18
CA ARG A 469 0.39 -3.79 -12.94
C ARG A 469 -0.77 -4.19 -13.84
N LEU A 470 -0.67 -5.34 -14.51
CA LEU A 470 -1.66 -5.84 -15.46
C LEU A 470 -2.85 -6.52 -14.77
N GLY A 471 -2.73 -6.87 -13.49
CA GLY A 471 -3.78 -7.63 -12.80
C GLY A 471 -3.83 -9.07 -13.29
N LEU A 472 -2.67 -9.67 -13.52
CA LEU A 472 -2.51 -11.06 -13.93
C LEU A 472 -1.80 -11.85 -12.84
N ASP A 473 -2.13 -13.14 -12.72
CA ASP A 473 -1.52 -14.04 -11.73
C ASP A 473 -0.29 -14.77 -12.28
N GLY A 474 -0.15 -14.85 -13.59
CA GLY A 474 1.00 -15.42 -14.28
C GLY A 474 1.02 -15.04 -15.75
N PHE A 475 2.12 -15.36 -16.42
CA PHE A 475 2.21 -15.35 -17.87
C PHE A 475 1.85 -16.74 -18.41
N ASP A 476 1.15 -16.79 -19.54
CA ASP A 476 0.82 -18.05 -20.23
C ASP A 476 2.11 -18.80 -20.58
N TRP A 477 3.09 -18.07 -21.12
CA TRP A 477 4.45 -18.57 -21.36
C TRP A 477 5.51 -17.48 -21.16
N ILE A 478 6.70 -17.92 -20.77
CA ILE A 478 7.90 -17.08 -20.65
C ILE A 478 9.03 -17.70 -21.44
N LEU A 479 9.64 -16.93 -22.34
CA LEU A 479 10.89 -17.27 -22.99
C LEU A 479 12.04 -16.50 -22.34
N VAL A 480 12.94 -17.23 -21.67
CA VAL A 480 14.22 -16.67 -21.22
C VAL A 480 15.32 -17.23 -22.10
N THR A 481 15.99 -16.37 -22.88
CA THR A 481 16.97 -16.84 -23.87
C THR A 481 18.30 -17.23 -23.22
N TYR A 482 18.75 -16.54 -22.18
CA TYR A 482 20.03 -16.84 -21.51
C TYR A 482 19.93 -17.95 -20.46
N ARG A 483 21.07 -18.62 -20.19
CA ARG A 483 21.20 -19.62 -19.13
C ARG A 483 20.81 -19.03 -17.77
N MET A 484 20.14 -19.86 -16.96
CA MET A 484 19.58 -19.48 -15.66
C MET A 484 20.13 -20.40 -14.56
N SER A 485 20.56 -19.82 -13.43
CA SER A 485 20.97 -20.59 -12.24
C SER A 485 19.75 -21.13 -11.46
N GLU A 486 19.96 -22.10 -10.55
CA GLU A 486 18.88 -22.61 -9.67
C GLU A 486 18.25 -21.51 -8.79
N GLU A 487 19.05 -20.56 -8.30
CA GLU A 487 18.56 -19.42 -7.53
C GLU A 487 17.61 -18.55 -8.37
N GLN A 488 17.99 -18.25 -9.61
CA GLN A 488 17.15 -17.48 -10.54
C GLN A 488 15.88 -18.26 -10.90
N ARG A 489 15.97 -19.59 -11.02
CA ARG A 489 14.81 -20.45 -11.30
C ARG A 489 13.71 -20.32 -10.25
N ARG A 490 14.05 -20.30 -8.97
CA ARG A 490 13.08 -20.12 -7.87
C ARG A 490 12.27 -18.83 -8.00
N CYS A 491 12.81 -17.80 -8.66
CA CYS A 491 12.11 -16.55 -8.91
C CYS A 491 11.18 -16.60 -10.14
N TRP A 492 11.66 -17.18 -11.24
CA TRP A 492 10.97 -17.18 -12.54
C TRP A 492 9.90 -18.26 -12.67
N GLN A 493 10.15 -19.44 -12.11
CA GLN A 493 9.25 -20.60 -12.23
C GLN A 493 7.83 -20.34 -11.69
N PRO A 494 7.62 -19.61 -10.57
CA PRO A 494 6.27 -19.26 -10.12
C PRO A 494 5.51 -18.29 -11.04
N LEU A 495 6.18 -17.63 -12.00
CA LEU A 495 5.56 -16.60 -12.84
C LEU A 495 4.85 -17.17 -14.07
N SER A 496 5.10 -18.43 -14.44
CA SER A 496 4.46 -19.08 -15.59
C SER A 496 4.55 -20.59 -15.48
N GLN A 497 3.50 -21.27 -15.94
CA GLN A 497 3.50 -22.74 -16.05
C GLN A 497 4.38 -23.23 -17.20
N GLN A 498 4.57 -22.41 -18.25
CA GLN A 498 5.36 -22.74 -19.43
C GLN A 498 6.59 -21.84 -19.53
N LEU A 499 7.58 -22.10 -18.66
CA LEU A 499 8.89 -21.45 -18.70
C LEU A 499 9.83 -22.20 -19.65
N VAL A 500 10.03 -21.66 -20.85
CA VAL A 500 10.95 -22.23 -21.84
C VAL A 500 12.34 -21.64 -21.67
N ARG A 501 13.30 -22.56 -21.58
CA ARG A 501 14.73 -22.29 -21.49
C ARG A 501 15.30 -22.31 -22.90
N GLY A 502 15.98 -21.24 -23.31
CA GLY A 502 16.90 -21.36 -24.44
C GLY A 502 18.06 -22.29 -24.05
N HIS A 503 18.30 -23.37 -24.79
CA HIS A 503 19.60 -24.04 -24.72
C HIS A 503 20.55 -23.14 -25.51
N ASP A 504 21.44 -22.43 -24.81
CA ASP A 504 22.36 -21.44 -25.40
C ASP A 504 21.70 -20.29 -26.18
N GLY A 505 20.53 -19.80 -25.76
CA GLY A 505 19.83 -18.73 -26.48
C GLY A 505 18.76 -19.23 -27.46
N ARG A 506 18.84 -20.49 -27.87
CA ARG A 506 18.03 -21.05 -28.94
C ARG A 506 16.80 -21.78 -28.41
N LEU A 507 15.65 -21.50 -29.03
CA LEU A 507 14.49 -22.36 -28.91
C LEU A 507 14.78 -23.69 -29.59
N VAL A 508 14.54 -24.81 -28.88
CA VAL A 508 14.68 -26.14 -29.47
C VAL A 508 13.61 -26.33 -30.55
N PRO A 509 13.96 -26.78 -31.77
CA PRO A 509 12.98 -27.09 -32.80
C PRO A 509 11.88 -28.02 -32.26
N GLY A 510 10.62 -27.69 -32.54
CA GLY A 510 9.45 -28.44 -32.04
C GLY A 510 8.81 -27.91 -30.76
N VAL A 511 9.48 -27.03 -29.99
CA VAL A 511 8.83 -26.33 -28.87
C VAL A 511 7.98 -25.17 -29.40
N ARG A 512 6.65 -25.28 -29.26
CA ARG A 512 5.72 -24.21 -29.61
C ARG A 512 5.30 -23.45 -28.36
N LEU A 513 5.41 -22.13 -28.41
CA LEU A 513 4.93 -21.22 -27.38
C LEU A 513 3.67 -20.54 -27.91
N GLU A 514 2.54 -21.17 -27.62
CA GLU A 514 1.24 -20.78 -28.15
C GLU A 514 0.21 -20.80 -27.04
N SER A 515 -0.54 -19.73 -26.94
CA SER A 515 -1.81 -19.69 -26.23
C SER A 515 -2.82 -18.90 -27.08
N PRO A 516 -4.14 -19.01 -26.82
CA PRO A 516 -5.15 -18.30 -27.59
C PRO A 516 -4.80 -16.82 -27.83
N GLY A 517 -4.52 -16.49 -29.09
CA GLY A 517 -4.12 -15.17 -29.57
C GLY A 517 -2.74 -14.66 -29.11
N LEU A 518 -1.92 -15.47 -28.45
CA LEU A 518 -0.50 -15.18 -28.15
C LEU A 518 0.38 -16.28 -28.73
N VAL A 519 1.09 -15.96 -29.82
CA VAL A 519 1.90 -16.95 -30.54
C VAL A 519 3.32 -16.41 -30.73
N LEU A 520 4.31 -17.24 -30.40
CA LEU A 520 5.69 -17.03 -30.78
C LEU A 520 6.00 -17.80 -32.07
N VAL A 521 6.39 -17.09 -33.12
CA VAL A 521 6.81 -17.67 -34.40
C VAL A 521 8.33 -17.58 -34.51
N PRO A 522 9.07 -18.69 -34.53
CA PRO A 522 10.51 -18.65 -34.80
C PRO A 522 10.74 -18.26 -36.25
N LEU A 523 11.39 -17.11 -36.48
CA LEU A 523 11.77 -16.65 -37.83
C LEU A 523 13.11 -17.24 -38.25
N SER A 524 14.05 -17.36 -37.31
CA SER A 524 15.28 -18.12 -37.47
C SER A 524 15.74 -18.64 -36.12
N TYR A 525 15.82 -19.96 -35.99
CA TYR A 525 16.31 -20.63 -34.78
C TYR A 525 17.79 -20.35 -34.53
N GLU A 526 18.59 -20.20 -35.59
CA GLU A 526 20.04 -19.97 -35.49
C GLU A 526 20.36 -18.50 -35.22
N ALA A 527 19.65 -17.59 -35.87
CA ALA A 527 19.90 -16.15 -35.76
C ALA A 527 19.20 -15.51 -34.55
N HIS A 528 18.44 -16.26 -33.73
CA HIS A 528 17.70 -15.73 -32.58
C HIS A 528 16.68 -14.63 -32.97
N ALA A 529 16.00 -14.85 -34.09
CA ALA A 529 14.96 -13.97 -34.61
C ALA A 529 13.58 -14.59 -34.39
N TYR A 530 12.70 -13.85 -33.72
CA TYR A 530 11.37 -14.31 -33.34
C TYR A 530 10.29 -13.30 -33.74
N GLY A 531 9.17 -13.78 -34.26
CA GLY A 531 7.93 -13.03 -34.46
C GLY A 531 6.99 -13.26 -33.28
N VAL A 532 6.31 -12.22 -32.83
CA VAL A 532 5.32 -12.29 -31.74
C VAL A 532 3.99 -11.80 -32.26
N VAL A 533 2.97 -12.65 -32.17
CA VAL A 533 1.57 -12.30 -32.44
C VAL A 533 0.85 -12.09 -31.12
N ALA A 534 0.12 -10.99 -31.01
CA ALA A 534 -0.80 -10.71 -29.91
C ALA A 534 -2.11 -10.17 -30.49
N GLY A 535 -3.09 -11.06 -30.69
CA GLY A 535 -4.32 -10.74 -31.40
C GLY A 535 -4.03 -10.23 -32.82
N GLY A 536 -4.47 -8.99 -33.10
CA GLY A 536 -4.19 -8.31 -34.37
C GLY A 536 -2.78 -7.72 -34.50
N HIS A 537 -2.00 -7.67 -33.41
CA HIS A 537 -0.67 -7.07 -33.43
C HIS A 537 0.41 -8.09 -33.76
N ARG A 538 1.40 -7.67 -34.56
CA ARG A 538 2.58 -8.45 -34.92
C ARG A 538 3.83 -7.62 -34.65
N ALA A 539 4.88 -8.27 -34.20
CA ALA A 539 6.17 -7.61 -33.99
C ALA A 539 7.32 -8.59 -34.17
N ARG A 540 8.45 -8.12 -34.73
CA ARG A 540 9.70 -8.87 -34.75
C ARG A 540 10.61 -8.53 -33.55
N VAL A 541 11.28 -9.54 -33.03
CA VAL A 541 12.25 -9.46 -31.93
C VAL A 541 13.56 -10.07 -32.41
N LEU A 542 14.58 -9.23 -32.53
CA LEU A 542 15.93 -9.63 -32.94
C LEU A 542 16.85 -9.58 -31.72
N ILE A 543 17.42 -10.72 -31.33
CA ILE A 543 18.22 -10.83 -30.10
C ILE A 543 19.70 -11.05 -30.45
N GLY A 544 20.51 -9.99 -30.29
CA GLY A 544 21.96 -10.04 -30.51
C GLY A 544 22.40 -9.68 -31.94
N PRO A 545 23.73 -9.63 -32.18
CA PRO A 545 24.30 -9.17 -33.45
C PRO A 545 24.04 -10.13 -34.62
N ALA A 546 24.02 -11.44 -34.39
CA ALA A 546 23.70 -12.43 -35.42
C ALA A 546 22.27 -12.24 -35.99
N ALA A 547 21.31 -11.87 -35.13
CA ALA A 547 19.95 -11.53 -35.54
C ALA A 547 19.90 -10.30 -36.44
N GLN A 548 20.74 -9.29 -36.16
CA GLN A 548 20.83 -8.05 -36.92
C GLN A 548 21.50 -8.27 -38.28
N GLN A 549 22.53 -9.10 -38.34
CA GLN A 549 23.19 -9.49 -39.60
C GLN A 549 22.25 -10.28 -40.48
N TRP A 550 21.57 -11.31 -39.93
CA TRP A 550 20.56 -12.07 -40.66
C TRP A 550 19.42 -11.18 -41.17
N ALA A 551 18.97 -10.22 -40.36
CA ALA A 551 17.93 -9.26 -40.74
C ALA A 551 18.31 -8.36 -41.93
N GLY A 552 19.61 -8.09 -42.13
CA GLY A 552 20.13 -7.30 -43.25
C GLY A 552 20.45 -8.10 -44.51
N GLY A 553 20.37 -9.45 -44.45
CA GLY A 553 20.62 -10.35 -45.57
C GLY A 553 19.41 -11.25 -45.83
N ASP A 554 19.61 -12.57 -45.72
CA ASP A 554 18.63 -13.60 -46.07
C ASP A 554 17.29 -13.48 -45.32
N GLY A 555 17.26 -12.82 -44.16
CA GLY A 555 16.06 -12.61 -43.37
C GLY A 555 15.15 -11.48 -43.87
N ALA A 556 15.60 -10.61 -44.77
CA ALA A 556 14.89 -9.40 -45.16
C ALA A 556 13.46 -9.68 -45.66
N ALA A 557 13.28 -10.67 -46.53
CA ALA A 557 11.97 -11.05 -47.07
C ALA A 557 11.01 -11.58 -45.99
N MET A 558 11.51 -12.38 -45.04
CA MET A 558 10.69 -12.83 -43.90
C MET A 558 10.31 -11.68 -42.98
N LEU A 559 11.17 -10.66 -42.87
CA LEU A 559 10.95 -9.50 -42.02
C LEU A 559 9.95 -8.50 -42.59
N GLU A 560 9.65 -8.52 -43.89
CA GLU A 560 8.57 -7.71 -44.48
C GLU A 560 7.19 -8.13 -43.96
N ALA A 561 7.00 -9.43 -43.71
CA ALA A 561 5.76 -9.96 -43.11
C ALA A 561 5.59 -9.60 -41.62
N TRP A 562 6.65 -9.07 -40.97
CA TRP A 562 6.69 -8.78 -39.54
C TRP A 562 7.23 -7.37 -39.25
N PRO A 563 6.35 -6.40 -38.91
CA PRO A 563 6.80 -5.03 -38.71
C PRO A 563 7.74 -4.92 -37.49
N PRO A 564 8.71 -3.98 -37.52
CA PRO A 564 9.55 -3.67 -36.38
C PRO A 564 8.73 -3.12 -35.21
N LEU A 565 9.22 -3.33 -33.99
CA LEU A 565 8.63 -2.72 -32.81
C LEU A 565 8.76 -1.19 -32.89
N PRO A 566 7.73 -0.43 -32.49
CA PRO A 566 7.86 1.01 -32.35
C PRO A 566 8.95 1.33 -31.32
N PRO A 567 9.77 2.38 -31.54
CA PRO A 567 10.78 2.80 -30.59
C PRO A 567 10.14 3.10 -29.23
N VAL A 568 10.85 2.76 -28.15
CA VAL A 568 10.39 2.97 -26.77
C VAL A 568 10.22 4.47 -26.52
N ARG A 569 8.97 4.92 -26.28
CA ARG A 569 8.66 6.30 -25.87
C ARG A 569 8.94 6.54 -24.40
#